data_AF-A0AA86RUX3-F1
#
_entry.id   AF-A0AA86RUX3-F1
#
_cell.length_a   1.000
_cell.length_b   1.000
_cell.length_c   1.000
_cell.angle_alpha   90.00
_cell.angle_beta   90.00
_cell.angle_gamma   90.00
#
_symmetry.space_group_name_H-M   'P 1'
#
loop_
_entity.id
_entity.type
_entity.pdbx_description
1 polymer ?
#
loop_
_entity_poly.entity_id
_entity_poly.type
_entity_poly.pdbx_seq_one_letter_code
_entity_poly.pdbx_strand_id
1 'polypeptide(L)'
;MARVVHRRENYAFAIAMHSYKVGDYESINGENLHGWYTGDGMEYMYSNYQQQYIDFFPTVDPYLLQGTTELTIGRNDSAVDGVRSQKMSNATFVGGTDLNGTGVAGIEFYNFNYKLSGFMSWFLFDQSVMVVANYNSTENYRSMILNRELGSLAQNVFVDGQAVSNDLKAYNCSRLFVEGTGVNDSVGYIFLKSTEIFLKKELRVGNWNQIGIYSGAVQ
;
A
#
# COMPACT_ATOMS: atom_id res chain seq x y z
N MET A 1 -9.49 10.63 -12.46
CA MET A 1 -8.73 9.38 -12.22
C MET A 1 -8.11 9.30 -10.83
N ALA A 2 -7.88 10.39 -10.08
CA ALA A 2 -7.34 10.32 -8.71
C ALA A 2 -6.07 9.44 -8.62
N ARG A 3 -5.09 9.73 -9.47
CA ARG A 3 -3.79 9.04 -9.54
C ARG A 3 -2.69 10.07 -9.58
N VAL A 4 -1.55 9.73 -9.00
CA VAL A 4 -0.32 10.52 -9.07
C VAL A 4 0.82 9.59 -9.45
N VAL A 5 1.72 10.06 -10.30
CA VAL A 5 2.95 9.36 -10.68
C VAL A 5 4.12 10.32 -10.54
N HIS A 6 5.11 9.92 -9.76
CA HIS A 6 6.35 10.64 -9.52
C HIS A 6 7.51 9.81 -10.03
N ARG A 7 8.25 10.32 -11.02
CA ARG A 7 9.39 9.60 -11.60
C ARG A 7 10.70 10.30 -11.26
N ARG A 8 11.70 9.50 -10.93
CA ARG A 8 13.09 9.88 -10.69
C ARG A 8 14.01 8.94 -11.43
N GLU A 9 15.30 9.29 -11.43
CA GLU A 9 16.32 8.52 -12.14
C GLU A 9 16.36 7.05 -11.68
N ASN A 10 16.20 6.80 -10.37
CA ASN A 10 16.39 5.48 -9.78
C ASN A 10 15.10 4.84 -9.22
N TYR A 11 13.98 5.55 -9.22
CA TYR A 11 12.70 5.01 -8.75
C TYR A 11 11.50 5.73 -9.39
N ALA A 12 10.35 5.08 -9.36
CA ALA A 12 9.07 5.73 -9.56
C ALA A 12 8.12 5.41 -8.40
N PHE A 13 7.30 6.39 -8.04
CA PHE A 13 6.31 6.25 -6.98
C PHE A 13 4.94 6.59 -7.55
N ALA A 14 3.95 5.72 -7.36
CA ALA A 14 2.59 5.96 -7.80
C ALA A 14 1.62 5.85 -6.62
N ILE A 15 0.58 6.67 -6.65
CA ILE A 15 -0.44 6.72 -5.59
C ILE A 15 -1.80 6.47 -6.26
N ALA A 16 -2.54 5.51 -5.72
CA ALA A 16 -3.91 5.20 -6.10
C ALA A 16 -4.89 5.72 -5.04
N MET A 17 -5.65 6.75 -5.41
CA MET A 17 -6.66 7.39 -4.55
C MET A 17 -8.06 7.18 -5.14
N HIS A 18 -9.08 7.56 -4.37
CA HIS A 18 -10.46 7.61 -4.82
C HIS A 18 -11.15 8.84 -4.25
N SER A 19 -12.32 9.20 -4.77
CA SER A 19 -13.06 10.41 -4.35
C SER A 19 -14.54 10.30 -4.73
N TYR A 20 -15.32 11.34 -4.47
CA TYR A 20 -16.70 11.42 -4.99
C TYR A 20 -16.83 11.34 -6.52
N LYS A 21 -15.73 11.48 -7.27
CA LYS A 21 -15.70 11.38 -8.75
C LYS A 21 -15.12 10.06 -9.26
N VAL A 22 -14.47 9.27 -8.41
CA VAL A 22 -13.66 8.12 -8.81
C VAL A 22 -13.88 7.03 -7.76
N GLY A 23 -14.40 5.87 -8.16
CA GLY A 23 -14.54 4.73 -7.26
C GLY A 23 -13.21 4.23 -6.70
N ASP A 24 -13.28 3.59 -5.54
CA ASP A 24 -12.18 2.93 -4.84
C ASP A 24 -11.55 1.81 -5.68
N TYR A 25 -12.35 0.87 -6.17
CA TYR A 25 -11.92 -0.22 -7.05
C TYR A 25 -13.07 -0.70 -7.92
N GLU A 26 -12.75 -1.54 -8.89
CA GLU A 26 -13.74 -2.23 -9.71
C GLU A 26 -13.61 -3.74 -9.54
N SER A 27 -14.72 -4.39 -9.19
CA SER A 27 -14.87 -5.84 -9.24
C SER A 27 -16.19 -6.15 -9.94
N ILE A 28 -16.09 -6.84 -11.07
CA ILE A 28 -17.20 -7.24 -11.94
C ILE A 28 -16.82 -8.57 -12.60
N ASN A 29 -17.81 -9.33 -13.07
CA ASN A 29 -17.61 -10.57 -13.82
C ASN A 29 -16.76 -11.64 -13.10
N GLY A 30 -16.83 -11.67 -11.77
CA GLY A 30 -16.00 -12.56 -10.96
C GLY A 30 -14.52 -12.22 -10.91
N GLU A 31 -14.11 -11.01 -11.33
CA GLU A 31 -12.73 -10.55 -11.29
C GLU A 31 -12.47 -9.55 -10.14
N ASN A 32 -11.21 -9.47 -9.71
CA ASN A 32 -10.73 -8.55 -8.67
C ASN A 32 -11.49 -8.67 -7.34
N LEU A 33 -11.79 -9.90 -6.92
CA LEU A 33 -12.65 -10.20 -5.77
C LEU A 33 -12.13 -9.55 -4.47
N HIS A 34 -10.81 -9.35 -4.35
CA HIS A 34 -10.14 -8.80 -3.18
C HIS A 34 -9.53 -7.41 -3.40
N GLY A 35 -9.94 -6.69 -4.45
CA GLY A 35 -9.42 -5.35 -4.78
C GLY A 35 -9.79 -4.22 -3.82
N TRP A 36 -10.36 -4.56 -2.65
CA TRP A 36 -11.11 -3.70 -1.74
C TRP A 36 -10.46 -2.38 -1.37
N TYR A 37 -9.13 -2.35 -1.25
CA TYR A 37 -8.37 -1.21 -0.73
C TYR A 37 -7.38 -0.65 -1.77
N THR A 38 -7.47 -1.09 -3.04
CA THR A 38 -6.52 -0.70 -4.09
C THR A 38 -6.59 0.79 -4.48
N GLY A 39 -7.66 1.49 -4.09
CA GLY A 39 -7.82 2.94 -4.26
C GLY A 39 -7.74 3.74 -2.97
N ASP A 40 -7.38 3.13 -1.84
CA ASP A 40 -7.48 3.75 -0.50
C ASP A 40 -6.18 4.47 -0.11
N GLY A 41 -5.53 5.09 -1.09
CA GLY A 41 -4.19 5.66 -0.94
C GLY A 41 -3.09 4.62 -1.10
N MET A 42 -3.35 3.51 -1.82
CA MET A 42 -2.33 2.50 -2.08
C MET A 42 -1.12 3.10 -2.79
N GLU A 43 0.06 2.77 -2.29
CA GLU A 43 1.35 3.24 -2.76
C GLU A 43 2.05 2.15 -3.55
N TYR A 44 2.59 2.52 -4.71
CA TYR A 44 3.44 1.67 -5.52
C TYR A 44 4.83 2.29 -5.61
N MET A 45 5.86 1.48 -5.36
CA MET A 45 7.25 1.89 -5.46
C MET A 45 7.97 0.99 -6.46
N TYR A 46 8.26 1.55 -7.62
CA TYR A 46 9.04 0.91 -8.65
C TYR A 46 10.50 1.27 -8.46
N SER A 47 11.34 0.25 -8.42
CA SER A 47 12.79 0.33 -8.33
C SER A 47 13.37 -0.51 -9.48
N ASN A 48 14.67 -0.81 -9.46
CA ASN A 48 15.26 -1.71 -10.45
C ASN A 48 14.83 -3.17 -10.27
N TYR A 49 14.20 -3.54 -9.16
CA TYR A 49 13.58 -4.85 -9.01
C TYR A 49 12.24 -4.90 -9.74
N GLN A 50 12.27 -5.44 -10.95
CA GLN A 50 11.12 -5.49 -11.85
C GLN A 50 10.06 -6.53 -11.46
N GLN A 51 10.37 -7.44 -10.54
CA GLN A 51 9.47 -8.55 -10.18
C GLN A 51 8.40 -8.15 -9.15
N GLN A 52 8.58 -7.06 -8.40
CA GLN A 52 7.73 -6.65 -7.26
C GLN A 52 6.20 -6.71 -7.50
N TYR A 53 5.75 -6.50 -8.73
CA TYR A 53 4.32 -6.49 -9.07
C TYR A 53 3.94 -7.54 -10.12
N ILE A 54 4.84 -8.47 -10.44
CA ILE A 54 4.58 -9.65 -11.26
C ILE A 54 4.08 -10.74 -10.30
N ASP A 55 2.92 -11.34 -10.58
CA ASP A 55 2.29 -12.36 -9.71
C ASP A 55 2.03 -11.93 -8.24
N PHE A 56 2.13 -10.63 -7.95
CA PHE A 56 1.95 -10.05 -6.62
C PHE A 56 0.52 -10.14 -6.08
N PHE A 57 -0.48 -9.82 -6.90
CA PHE A 57 -1.88 -9.72 -6.46
C PHE A 57 -2.50 -11.03 -5.93
N PRO A 58 -2.21 -12.22 -6.47
CA PRO A 58 -2.69 -13.46 -5.87
C PRO A 58 -1.97 -13.83 -4.56
N THR A 59 -0.77 -13.33 -4.26
CA THR A 59 0.01 -13.71 -3.06
C THR A 59 -0.03 -12.66 -1.93
N VAL A 60 -0.18 -11.38 -2.27
CA VAL A 60 -0.24 -10.27 -1.30
C VAL A 60 -1.41 -10.48 -0.32
N ASP A 61 -1.23 -10.03 0.91
CA ASP A 61 -2.37 -9.85 1.82
C ASP A 61 -3.26 -8.70 1.33
N PRO A 62 -4.50 -8.94 0.86
CA PRO A 62 -5.35 -7.86 0.39
C PRO A 62 -5.75 -6.89 1.51
N TYR A 63 -5.59 -7.26 2.79
CA TYR A 63 -5.83 -6.37 3.93
C TYR A 63 -4.63 -5.48 4.29
N LEU A 64 -3.45 -5.74 3.71
CA LEU A 64 -2.20 -5.05 4.04
C LEU A 64 -1.54 -4.49 2.77
N LEU A 65 -2.31 -3.84 1.91
CA LEU A 65 -1.75 -3.15 0.74
C LEU A 65 -0.87 -1.99 1.18
N GLN A 66 0.28 -1.80 0.53
CA GLN A 66 1.23 -0.77 0.92
C GLN A 66 0.59 0.62 0.86
N GLY A 67 0.81 1.44 1.90
CA GLY A 67 0.30 2.80 2.03
C GLY A 67 -1.10 2.91 2.62
N THR A 68 -1.91 1.84 2.59
CA THR A 68 -3.31 1.93 3.04
C THR A 68 -3.42 1.91 4.56
N THR A 69 -4.52 2.47 5.05
CA THR A 69 -4.90 2.43 6.47
C THR A 69 -6.31 1.90 6.61
N GLU A 70 -6.43 0.70 7.17
CA GLU A 70 -7.68 -0.06 7.14
C GLU A 70 -8.10 -0.58 8.50
N LEU A 71 -9.40 -0.82 8.64
CA LEU A 71 -9.94 -1.54 9.79
C LEU A 71 -9.48 -3.01 9.77
N THR A 72 -9.30 -3.58 10.95
CA THR A 72 -8.88 -4.99 11.10
C THR A 72 -10.05 -5.98 11.02
N ILE A 73 -11.17 -5.57 10.42
CA ILE A 73 -12.37 -6.40 10.28
C ILE A 73 -12.35 -7.16 8.95
N GLY A 74 -12.93 -8.35 8.95
CA GLY A 74 -13.03 -9.19 7.76
C GLY A 74 -13.90 -8.56 6.66
N ARG A 75 -13.55 -8.88 5.42
CA ARG A 75 -14.26 -8.55 4.19
C ARG A 75 -14.68 -9.85 3.50
N ASN A 76 -15.90 -9.83 2.97
CA ASN A 76 -16.34 -10.86 2.04
C ASN A 76 -15.82 -10.53 0.64
N ASP A 77 -15.65 -11.56 -0.18
CA ASP A 77 -15.38 -11.41 -1.61
C ASP A 77 -16.35 -10.40 -2.23
N SER A 78 -15.81 -9.55 -3.09
CA SER A 78 -16.61 -8.58 -3.84
C SER A 78 -17.67 -9.32 -4.66
N ALA A 79 -18.84 -8.72 -4.80
CA ALA A 79 -20.00 -9.41 -5.37
C ALA A 79 -19.68 -10.02 -6.74
N VAL A 80 -19.83 -11.35 -6.84
CA VAL A 80 -19.55 -12.14 -8.05
C VAL A 80 -20.50 -11.77 -9.20
N ASP A 81 -21.66 -11.18 -8.90
CA ASP A 81 -22.69 -10.81 -9.88
C ASP A 81 -23.21 -9.38 -9.71
N GLY A 82 -23.02 -8.56 -10.75
CA GLY A 82 -23.88 -7.45 -11.17
C GLY A 82 -23.96 -6.18 -10.30
N VAL A 83 -23.49 -6.19 -9.05
CA VAL A 83 -23.43 -4.99 -8.21
C VAL A 83 -22.08 -4.33 -8.39
N ARG A 84 -22.03 -3.23 -9.16
CA ARG A 84 -20.87 -2.34 -9.21
C ARG A 84 -20.42 -2.06 -7.77
N SER A 85 -19.25 -2.57 -7.39
CA SER A 85 -18.63 -2.27 -6.10
C SER A 85 -18.13 -0.82 -6.01
N GLN A 86 -18.40 0.01 -7.04
CA GLN A 86 -18.07 1.43 -7.11
C GLN A 86 -18.77 2.19 -5.97
N LYS A 87 -18.17 2.17 -4.79
CA LYS A 87 -18.52 3.07 -3.70
C LYS A 87 -17.75 4.35 -3.95
N MET A 88 -18.40 5.30 -4.62
CA MET A 88 -17.89 6.67 -4.60
C MET A 88 -17.96 7.15 -3.15
N SER A 89 -16.82 7.52 -2.58
CA SER A 89 -16.77 8.06 -1.23
C SER A 89 -17.27 9.50 -1.21
N ASN A 90 -17.61 9.99 -0.03
CA ASN A 90 -17.97 11.40 0.16
C ASN A 90 -16.74 12.33 0.17
N ALA A 91 -15.53 11.81 -0.08
CA ALA A 91 -14.30 12.57 -0.06
C ALA A 91 -14.27 13.62 -1.17
N THR A 92 -14.26 14.89 -0.80
CA THR A 92 -14.24 16.02 -1.73
C THR A 92 -12.86 16.66 -1.86
N PHE A 93 -11.99 16.45 -0.87
CA PHE A 93 -10.62 16.95 -0.87
C PHE A 93 -9.64 15.85 -1.32
N VAL A 94 -9.55 15.63 -2.63
CA VAL A 94 -8.67 14.63 -3.23
C VAL A 94 -8.01 15.19 -4.47
N GLY A 95 -6.68 15.12 -4.53
CA GLY A 95 -5.92 15.64 -5.67
C GLY A 95 -4.46 15.90 -5.36
N GLY A 96 -3.85 16.77 -6.16
CA GLY A 96 -2.46 17.17 -5.99
C GLY A 96 -2.07 18.28 -6.97
N THR A 97 -0.87 18.81 -6.79
CA THR A 97 -0.22 19.77 -7.69
C THR A 97 1.28 19.50 -7.73
N ASP A 98 1.96 20.00 -8.75
CA ASP A 98 3.40 19.92 -8.88
C ASP A 98 4.06 21.30 -9.04
N LEU A 99 5.36 21.34 -8.78
CA LEU A 99 6.25 22.47 -9.04
C LEU A 99 7.64 21.94 -9.37
N ASN A 100 8.10 22.19 -10.59
CA ASN A 100 9.47 21.91 -11.04
C ASN A 100 9.95 20.48 -10.74
N GLY A 101 9.08 19.50 -11.00
CA GLY A 101 9.38 18.08 -10.77
C GLY A 101 9.11 17.59 -9.35
N THR A 102 8.93 18.46 -8.36
CA THR A 102 8.41 18.09 -7.04
C THR A 102 6.89 18.16 -7.02
N GLY A 103 6.23 17.46 -6.10
CA GLY A 103 4.77 17.46 -6.04
C GLY A 103 4.21 17.27 -4.64
N VAL A 104 2.92 17.56 -4.51
CA VAL A 104 2.13 17.26 -3.33
C VAL A 104 0.81 16.62 -3.76
N ALA A 105 0.39 15.60 -3.04
CA ALA A 105 -0.90 14.95 -3.21
C ALA A 105 -1.58 14.78 -1.86
N GLY A 106 -2.90 14.66 -1.85
CA GLY A 106 -3.65 14.39 -0.63
C GLY A 106 -5.02 13.78 -0.88
N ILE A 107 -5.50 13.09 0.14
CA ILE A 107 -6.80 12.44 0.20
C ILE A 107 -7.45 12.72 1.56
N GLU A 108 -8.66 13.27 1.53
CA GLU A 108 -9.67 13.06 2.56
C GLU A 108 -10.17 11.62 2.44
N PHE A 109 -10.00 10.83 3.48
CA PHE A 109 -10.26 9.40 3.45
C PHE A 109 -11.47 9.05 4.30
N TYR A 110 -12.33 8.20 3.76
CA TYR A 110 -13.38 7.48 4.46
C TYR A 110 -13.29 6.03 4.06
N ASN A 111 -13.15 5.13 5.02
CA ASN A 111 -13.12 3.71 4.73
C ASN A 111 -14.52 3.19 4.33
N PHE A 112 -14.57 1.95 3.85
CA PHE A 112 -15.77 1.33 3.25
C PHE A 112 -17.06 1.33 4.10
N ASN A 113 -16.96 1.53 5.43
CA ASN A 113 -18.08 1.57 6.38
C ASN A 113 -18.14 2.86 7.24
N TYR A 114 -17.34 3.88 6.90
CA TYR A 114 -17.28 5.18 7.56
C TYR A 114 -16.90 5.17 9.06
N LYS A 115 -16.35 4.06 9.58
CA LYS A 115 -15.88 3.96 10.97
C LYS A 115 -14.42 4.37 11.13
N LEU A 116 -13.70 4.54 10.02
CA LEU A 116 -12.35 5.06 9.94
C LEU A 116 -12.34 6.17 8.89
N SER A 117 -11.80 7.33 9.26
CA SER A 117 -11.67 8.49 8.37
C SER A 117 -10.44 9.29 8.71
N GLY A 118 -9.99 10.15 7.81
CA GLY A 118 -8.82 10.97 8.08
C GLY A 118 -8.34 11.75 6.88
N PHE A 119 -7.13 12.26 7.00
CA PHE A 119 -6.41 12.91 5.92
C PHE A 119 -5.05 12.25 5.77
N MET A 120 -4.67 11.96 4.53
CA MET A 120 -3.32 11.53 4.18
C MET A 120 -2.77 12.44 3.09
N SER A 121 -1.49 12.76 3.17
CA SER A 121 -0.79 13.63 2.22
C SER A 121 0.60 13.10 1.93
N TRP A 122 0.99 13.24 0.67
CA TRP A 122 2.30 12.85 0.15
C TRP A 122 3.03 14.09 -0.35
N PHE A 123 4.27 14.28 0.08
CA PHE A 123 5.18 15.28 -0.45
C PHE A 123 6.29 14.56 -1.23
N LEU A 124 6.35 14.82 -2.52
CA LEU A 124 7.11 14.10 -3.52
C LEU A 124 8.37 14.90 -3.88
N PHE A 125 9.49 14.57 -3.25
CA PHE A 125 10.78 15.27 -3.43
C PHE A 125 11.71 14.53 -4.40
N ASP A 126 12.91 15.07 -4.59
CA ASP A 126 13.87 14.52 -5.55
C ASP A 126 14.38 13.12 -5.20
N GLN A 127 14.56 12.86 -3.91
CA GLN A 127 15.19 11.64 -3.40
C GLN A 127 14.34 10.92 -2.35
N SER A 128 13.13 11.43 -2.07
CA SER A 128 12.28 10.90 -1.03
C SER A 128 10.81 11.20 -1.27
N VAL A 129 9.97 10.44 -0.60
CA VAL A 129 8.55 10.73 -0.42
C VAL A 129 8.30 10.84 1.08
N MET A 130 7.66 11.93 1.50
CA MET A 130 7.21 12.10 2.88
C MET A 130 5.71 11.88 2.93
N VAL A 131 5.28 11.00 3.83
CA VAL A 131 3.86 10.71 4.06
C VAL A 131 3.48 11.26 5.44
N VAL A 132 2.41 12.03 5.48
CA VAL A 132 1.82 12.54 6.72
C VAL A 132 0.35 12.17 6.73
N ALA A 133 -0.10 11.55 7.81
CA ALA A 133 -1.49 11.17 7.94
C ALA A 133 -2.01 11.40 9.36
N ASN A 134 -3.32 11.61 9.46
CA ASN A 134 -4.04 11.66 10.71
C ASN A 134 -5.40 10.98 10.52
N TYR A 135 -5.75 10.08 11.43
CA TYR A 135 -6.96 9.28 11.35
C TYR A 135 -7.77 9.34 12.64
N ASN A 136 -9.08 9.31 12.50
CA ASN A 136 -10.05 9.08 13.55
C ASN A 136 -10.78 7.76 13.27
N SER A 137 -10.90 6.92 14.29
CA SER A 137 -11.56 5.63 14.17
C SER A 137 -12.38 5.29 15.40
N THR A 138 -13.53 4.64 15.18
CA THR A 138 -14.33 4.01 16.24
C THR A 138 -14.02 2.52 16.41
N GLU A 139 -13.13 1.96 15.57
CA GLU A 139 -12.71 0.56 15.59
C GLU A 139 -11.20 0.42 15.46
N ASN A 140 -10.67 -0.79 15.71
CA ASN A 140 -9.24 -1.05 15.53
C ASN A 140 -8.85 -0.96 14.05
N TYR A 141 -7.73 -0.29 13.79
CA TYR A 141 -7.19 -0.10 12.46
C TYR A 141 -5.67 -0.31 12.44
N ARG A 142 -5.12 -0.45 11.23
CA ARG A 142 -3.69 -0.57 10.98
C ARG A 142 -3.33 0.20 9.71
N SER A 143 -2.18 0.87 9.72
CA SER A 143 -1.54 1.40 8.52
C SER A 143 -0.41 0.49 8.06
N MET A 144 -0.34 0.17 6.77
CA MET A 144 0.73 -0.66 6.22
C MET A 144 1.80 0.20 5.55
N ILE A 145 2.96 0.35 6.20
CA ILE A 145 4.05 1.19 5.68
C ILE A 145 4.81 0.57 4.49
N LEU A 146 4.93 -0.75 4.44
CA LEU A 146 5.68 -1.48 3.40
C LEU A 146 5.15 -2.91 3.30
N ASN A 147 4.65 -3.33 2.14
CA ASN A 147 4.38 -4.73 1.85
C ASN A 147 5.09 -5.10 0.55
N ARG A 148 6.24 -5.74 0.68
CA ARG A 148 7.22 -5.89 -0.40
C ARG A 148 7.53 -7.35 -0.64
N GLU A 149 7.60 -7.73 -1.91
CA GLU A 149 8.08 -9.04 -2.30
C GLU A 149 9.61 -9.06 -2.15
N LEU A 150 10.14 -10.09 -1.51
CA LEU A 150 11.57 -10.18 -1.17
C LEU A 150 12.35 -11.10 -2.14
N GLY A 151 11.66 -11.76 -3.06
CA GLY A 151 12.23 -12.79 -3.93
C GLY A 151 12.80 -13.99 -3.16
N SER A 152 13.67 -14.77 -3.83
CA SER A 152 14.30 -15.98 -3.27
C SER A 152 15.56 -15.73 -2.44
N LEU A 153 16.01 -14.47 -2.33
CA LEU A 153 17.24 -14.11 -1.64
C LEU A 153 16.99 -13.79 -0.16
N ALA A 154 17.96 -14.16 0.68
CA ALA A 154 17.96 -13.75 2.07
C ALA A 154 18.17 -12.23 2.14
N GLN A 155 17.22 -11.54 2.78
CA GLN A 155 17.24 -10.09 2.95
C GLN A 155 17.51 -9.73 4.40
N ASN A 156 18.34 -8.70 4.57
CA ASN A 156 18.60 -8.11 5.87
C ASN A 156 17.64 -6.95 6.12
N VAL A 157 17.02 -6.98 7.28
CA VAL A 157 16.19 -5.88 7.79
C VAL A 157 16.91 -5.28 8.98
N PHE A 158 17.02 -3.96 9.01
CA PHE A 158 17.67 -3.21 10.06
C PHE A 158 16.67 -2.26 10.71
N VAL A 159 16.59 -2.31 12.04
CA VAL A 159 15.80 -1.39 12.86
C VAL A 159 16.79 -0.56 13.68
N ASP A 160 16.77 0.76 13.50
CA ASP A 160 17.75 1.69 14.08
C ASP A 160 19.22 1.23 13.88
N GLY A 161 19.50 0.65 12.71
CA GLY A 161 20.83 0.18 12.32
C GLY A 161 21.22 -1.20 12.87
N GLN A 162 20.37 -1.85 13.67
CA GLN A 162 20.60 -3.21 14.16
C GLN A 162 19.86 -4.22 13.28
N ALA A 163 20.57 -5.23 12.80
CA ALA A 163 19.95 -6.33 12.06
C ALA A 163 18.96 -7.08 12.95
N VAL A 164 17.78 -7.41 12.43
CA VAL A 164 16.71 -8.07 13.18
C VAL A 164 16.35 -9.43 12.59
N SER A 165 15.81 -10.32 13.43
CA SER A 165 15.18 -11.55 12.94
C SER A 165 13.86 -11.21 12.25
N ASN A 166 13.42 -12.16 11.43
CA ASN A 166 12.33 -12.01 10.47
C ASN A 166 10.95 -12.40 11.06
N ASP A 167 10.87 -12.64 12.37
CA ASP A 167 9.66 -13.06 13.08
C ASP A 167 8.71 -11.88 13.33
N LEU A 168 7.42 -12.18 13.53
CA LEU A 168 6.44 -11.15 13.91
C LEU A 168 6.86 -10.51 15.24
N LYS A 169 7.34 -9.26 15.21
CA LYS A 169 7.80 -8.55 16.40
C LYS A 169 7.53 -7.06 16.31
N ALA A 170 7.21 -6.48 17.46
CA ALA A 170 7.05 -5.04 17.64
C ALA A 170 8.41 -4.39 17.93
N TYR A 171 8.64 -3.23 17.33
CA TYR A 171 9.80 -2.39 17.56
C TYR A 171 9.36 -0.95 17.72
N ASN A 172 9.89 -0.24 18.71
CA ASN A 172 9.78 1.21 18.76
C ASN A 172 11.07 1.79 18.16
N CYS A 173 10.97 2.47 17.03
CA CYS A 173 12.14 2.87 16.26
C CYS A 173 11.98 4.22 15.56
N SER A 174 13.11 4.78 15.13
CA SER A 174 13.14 6.01 14.31
C SER A 174 13.50 5.71 12.86
N ARG A 175 14.09 4.54 12.57
CA ARG A 175 14.54 4.15 11.24
C ARG A 175 14.28 2.68 10.98
N LEU A 176 13.78 2.37 9.79
CA LEU A 176 13.69 1.03 9.22
C LEU A 176 14.46 1.03 7.90
N PHE A 177 15.30 0.03 7.68
CA PHE A 177 15.98 -0.17 6.41
C PHE A 177 15.82 -1.63 5.97
N VAL A 178 15.36 -1.83 4.75
CA VAL A 178 15.22 -3.14 4.12
C VAL A 178 16.20 -3.17 2.96
N GLU A 179 17.16 -4.08 3.04
CA GLU A 179 18.11 -4.31 1.97
C GLU A 179 17.40 -4.87 0.73
N GLY A 180 17.76 -4.36 -0.44
CA GLY A 180 17.20 -4.78 -1.73
C GLY A 180 17.95 -5.96 -2.34
N THR A 181 17.35 -6.59 -3.35
CA THR A 181 17.91 -7.74 -4.08
C THR A 181 18.96 -7.36 -5.13
N GLY A 182 19.10 -6.06 -5.43
CA GLY A 182 19.94 -5.57 -6.52
C GLY A 182 20.28 -4.08 -6.42
N VAL A 183 20.84 -3.53 -7.49
CA VAL A 183 21.28 -2.13 -7.56
C VAL A 183 20.07 -1.19 -7.44
N ASN A 184 20.11 -0.26 -6.49
CA ASN A 184 19.03 0.71 -6.21
C ASN A 184 17.68 0.07 -5.84
N ASP A 185 17.72 -1.03 -5.11
CA ASP A 185 16.51 -1.76 -4.69
C ASP A 185 16.20 -1.66 -3.18
N SER A 186 17.14 -1.13 -2.40
CA SER A 186 16.96 -0.96 -0.95
C SER A 186 15.97 0.15 -0.64
N VAL A 187 15.27 0.00 0.48
CA VAL A 187 14.24 0.94 0.94
C VAL A 187 14.52 1.35 2.37
N GLY A 188 14.50 2.67 2.62
CA GLY A 188 14.64 3.24 3.94
C GLY A 188 13.40 4.05 4.34
N TYR A 189 13.03 3.94 5.61
CA TYR A 189 12.03 4.78 6.26
C TYR A 189 12.66 5.53 7.41
N ILE A 190 12.31 6.82 7.52
CA ILE A 190 12.63 7.66 8.67
C ILE A 190 11.30 8.08 9.29
N PHE A 191 11.10 7.76 10.56
CA PHE A 191 9.94 8.19 11.32
C PHE A 191 10.25 9.52 12.00
N LEU A 192 9.40 10.54 11.78
CA LEU A 192 9.58 11.88 12.34
C LEU A 192 9.49 11.93 13.87
N LYS A 193 8.90 10.88 14.46
CA LYS A 193 8.84 10.59 15.89
C LYS A 193 9.08 9.09 16.06
N SER A 194 9.64 8.70 17.21
CA SER A 194 9.75 7.28 17.55
C SER A 194 8.38 6.61 17.42
N THR A 195 8.32 5.59 16.58
CA THR A 195 7.07 4.94 16.16
C THR A 195 7.15 3.45 16.44
N GLU A 196 6.09 2.91 17.02
CA GLU A 196 5.93 1.46 17.14
C GLU A 196 5.55 0.88 15.77
N ILE A 197 6.35 -0.06 15.28
CA ILE A 197 6.12 -0.80 14.05
C ILE A 197 6.06 -2.30 14.34
N PHE A 198 5.30 -3.00 13.51
CA PHE A 198 5.27 -4.47 13.51
C PHE A 198 5.93 -4.96 12.23
N LEU A 199 6.97 -5.79 12.38
CA LEU A 199 7.65 -6.41 11.27
C LEU A 199 7.31 -7.89 11.23
N LYS A 200 7.05 -8.40 10.03
CA LYS A 200 6.83 -9.83 9.76
C LYS A 200 7.39 -10.14 8.39
N LYS A 201 8.19 -11.20 8.29
CA LYS A 201 8.52 -11.84 7.02
C LYS A 201 7.87 -13.21 7.02
N GLU A 202 7.14 -13.52 5.96
CA GLU A 202 6.47 -14.79 5.82
C GLU A 202 6.45 -15.21 4.36
N LEU A 203 6.29 -16.51 4.15
CA LEU A 203 5.97 -17.02 2.83
C LEU A 203 4.45 -16.94 2.62
N ARG A 204 4.03 -16.35 1.50
CA ARG A 204 2.63 -16.35 1.08
C ARG A 204 2.51 -17.11 -0.22
N VAL A 205 1.48 -17.94 -0.33
CA VAL A 205 1.18 -18.73 -1.53
C VAL A 205 -0.22 -18.35 -1.96
N GLY A 206 -0.38 -18.15 -3.26
CA GLY A 206 -1.61 -17.66 -3.87
C GLY A 206 -2.01 -18.46 -5.09
N ASN A 207 -3.25 -18.30 -5.51
CA ASN A 207 -3.71 -18.75 -6.82
C ASN A 207 -4.58 -17.68 -7.45
N TRP A 208 -4.41 -17.45 -8.75
CA TRP A 208 -5.21 -16.51 -9.52
C TRP A 208 -6.73 -16.73 -9.38
N ASN A 209 -7.16 -17.97 -9.11
CA ASN A 209 -8.59 -18.30 -8.95
C ASN A 209 -9.19 -17.84 -7.61
N GLN A 210 -8.34 -17.42 -6.67
CA GLN A 210 -8.78 -16.84 -5.39
C GLN A 210 -9.23 -15.39 -5.55
N ILE A 211 -8.73 -14.71 -6.60
CA ILE A 211 -9.00 -13.28 -6.83
C ILE A 211 -9.74 -13.01 -8.16
N GLY A 212 -9.97 -14.05 -8.96
CA GLY A 212 -10.53 -13.92 -10.31
C GLY A 212 -10.95 -15.26 -10.93
N ILE A 213 -11.21 -15.24 -12.23
CA ILE A 213 -11.71 -16.41 -12.99
C ILE A 213 -10.60 -17.27 -13.63
N TYR A 214 -9.35 -16.81 -13.60
CA TYR A 214 -8.19 -17.53 -14.13
C TYR A 214 -7.55 -18.42 -13.07
N SER A 215 -6.83 -19.45 -13.47
CA SER A 215 -6.09 -20.32 -12.54
C SER A 215 -4.59 -20.27 -12.80
N GLY A 216 -3.81 -20.36 -11.72
CA GLY A 216 -2.36 -20.41 -11.74
C GLY A 216 -1.82 -20.22 -10.33
N ALA A 217 -1.15 -21.23 -9.78
CA ALA A 217 -0.55 -21.14 -8.46
C ALA A 217 0.77 -20.36 -8.54
N VAL A 218 0.98 -19.46 -7.59
CA VAL A 218 2.17 -18.61 -7.49
C VAL A 218 2.59 -18.46 -6.03
N GLN A 219 3.85 -18.14 -5.81
CA GLN A 219 4.51 -18.09 -4.50
C GLN A 219 5.45 -16.91 -4.46
#